data_AF-A0A1M3N6W9-F1
#
_entry.id   AF-A0A1M3N6W9-F1
#
_cell.length_a   1.000
_cell.length_b   1.000
_cell.length_c   1.000
_cell.angle_alpha   90.00
_cell.angle_beta   90.00
_cell.angle_gamma   90.00
#
_symmetry.space_group_name_H-M   'P 1'
#
loop_
_entity.id
_entity.type
_entity.pdbx_description
1 polymer ?
#
loop_
_entity_poly.entity_id
_entity_poly.type
_entity_poly.pdbx_seq_one_letter_code
_entity_poly.pdbx_strand_id
1 'polypeptide(L)'
;MIARQNIRILFAAGLVSAAALLTTVAFAQGHDEPSQAAGEHGAAHADDHGAGHADAHGGGHHGPAPMNWTDLSDKSRPAFIALLINFGVLATLYYTIGKKPVVEGLKQRRVNIGKDIEDASKMLAEAKERAKKYQADLKNADADAETAKAALVAAGKGEADRLLLDTEERAERMKRDAERLVEQEKKQLEHDLLLETIELAVTQAHQVLEKSATPEDHARLANELLAELAKKPAAPRVGAQTSTAPQAGGVA
;
A
#
# COMPACT_ATOMS: atom_id res chain seq x y z
N MET A 1 70.94 -5.57 -7.04
CA MET A 1 70.95 -4.32 -7.84
C MET A 1 69.62 -3.53 -7.77
N ILE A 2 68.51 -4.14 -7.33
CA ILE A 2 67.16 -3.51 -7.28
C ILE A 2 66.95 -2.55 -6.08
N ALA A 3 67.69 -2.73 -4.99
CA ALA A 3 67.52 -1.91 -3.77
C ALA A 3 68.03 -0.45 -3.88
N ARG A 4 69.03 -0.18 -4.73
CA ARG A 4 69.62 1.17 -4.86
C ARG A 4 68.80 2.12 -5.74
N GLN A 5 67.93 1.58 -6.60
CA GLN A 5 67.08 2.39 -7.49
C GLN A 5 65.81 2.87 -6.77
N ASN A 6 65.26 2.07 -5.86
CA ASN A 6 64.07 2.42 -5.09
C ASN A 6 64.35 3.49 -4.02
N ILE A 7 65.57 3.53 -3.45
CA ILE A 7 65.98 4.55 -2.47
C ILE A 7 66.06 5.94 -3.13
N ARG A 8 66.53 6.04 -4.38
CA ARG A 8 66.59 7.33 -5.11
C ARG A 8 65.21 7.87 -5.48
N ILE A 9 64.24 7.00 -5.73
CA ILE A 9 62.84 7.38 -6.01
C ILE A 9 62.13 7.78 -4.70
N LEU A 10 62.42 7.12 -3.58
CA LEU A 10 61.87 7.46 -2.26
C LEU A 10 62.38 8.82 -1.73
N PHE A 11 63.65 9.17 -1.93
CA PHE A 11 64.17 10.50 -1.55
C PHE A 11 63.63 11.64 -2.43
N ALA A 12 63.33 11.37 -3.71
CA ALA A 12 62.71 12.37 -4.60
C ALA A 12 61.21 12.56 -4.32
N ALA A 13 60.50 11.52 -3.87
CA ALA A 13 59.10 11.60 -3.45
C ALA A 13 58.93 12.32 -2.09
N GLY A 14 59.88 12.16 -1.16
CA GLY A 14 59.84 12.79 0.16
C GLY A 14 59.89 14.33 0.15
N LEU A 15 60.50 14.93 -0.88
CA LEU A 15 60.62 16.39 -0.98
C LEU A 15 59.37 17.06 -1.59
N VAL A 16 58.51 16.28 -2.27
CA VAL A 16 57.23 16.76 -2.82
C VAL A 16 56.07 16.58 -1.82
N SER A 17 56.14 15.59 -0.92
CA SER A 17 55.10 15.36 0.09
C SER A 17 55.12 16.33 1.28
N ALA A 18 56.23 17.06 1.52
CA ALA A 18 56.32 18.00 2.64
C ALA A 18 55.50 19.30 2.45
N ALA A 19 55.06 19.60 1.22
CA ALA A 19 54.25 20.79 0.91
C ALA A 19 52.73 20.52 0.87
N ALA A 20 52.29 19.26 0.99
CA ALA A 20 50.88 18.87 0.85
C ALA A 20 50.17 18.53 2.17
N LEU A 21 50.83 18.68 3.33
CA LEU A 21 50.30 18.26 4.63
C LEU A 21 49.93 19.40 5.60
N LEU A 22 49.74 20.64 5.11
CA LEU A 22 49.44 21.79 5.98
C LEU A 22 48.08 22.46 5.80
N THR A 23 47.08 21.83 5.18
CA THR A 23 45.76 22.47 4.97
C THR A 23 44.52 21.63 5.26
N THR A 24 44.59 20.59 6.09
CA THR A 24 43.37 19.87 6.50
C THR A 24 43.27 19.68 8.01
N VAL A 25 43.06 20.76 8.75
CA VAL A 25 42.18 20.78 9.93
C VAL A 25 41.54 22.17 10.00
N ALA A 26 40.29 22.28 9.54
CA ALA A 26 39.36 23.27 10.04
C ALA A 26 38.01 22.57 10.24
N PHE A 27 37.77 22.36 11.52
CA PHE A 27 36.68 21.73 12.23
C PHE A 27 35.28 22.20 11.83
N ALA A 28 34.36 21.25 11.95
CA ALA A 28 32.91 21.40 11.94
C ALA A 28 32.39 22.59 12.78
N GLN A 29 31.45 23.37 12.21
CA GLN A 29 30.19 23.79 12.84
C GLN A 29 29.44 24.74 11.91
N GLY A 30 28.11 24.58 11.84
CA GLY A 30 27.19 25.67 11.55
C GLY A 30 26.54 25.65 10.17
N HIS A 31 25.22 25.53 10.20
CA HIS A 31 24.27 25.51 9.10
C HIS A 31 24.02 26.91 8.49
N ASP A 32 23.46 26.86 7.27
CA ASP A 32 22.61 27.83 6.58
C ASP A 32 23.20 28.97 5.71
N GLU A 33 22.83 28.86 4.44
CA GLU A 33 22.84 29.76 3.27
C GLU A 33 22.81 31.29 3.52
N PRO A 34 23.35 32.13 2.59
CA PRO A 34 22.66 32.36 1.32
C PRO A 34 23.50 32.64 0.05
N SER A 35 22.93 32.20 -1.07
CA SER A 35 22.97 32.76 -2.42
C SER A 35 23.83 34.02 -2.65
N GLN A 36 24.80 33.92 -3.57
CA GLN A 36 25.33 35.07 -4.29
C GLN A 36 25.35 34.79 -5.80
N ALA A 37 24.66 35.65 -6.54
CA ALA A 37 24.92 35.88 -7.94
C ALA A 37 25.16 37.38 -8.16
N ALA A 38 26.17 37.62 -8.99
CA ALA A 38 26.37 38.77 -9.88
C ALA A 38 27.06 40.04 -9.36
N GLY A 39 28.24 40.27 -9.98
CA GLY A 39 28.76 41.56 -10.43
C GLY A 39 29.30 42.49 -9.33
N GLU A 40 30.29 43.34 -9.55
CA GLU A 40 31.10 43.71 -10.71
C GLU A 40 32.09 44.77 -10.16
N HIS A 41 33.29 44.84 -10.74
CA HIS A 41 34.22 45.99 -10.78
C HIS A 41 34.68 46.69 -9.49
N GLY A 42 35.99 46.99 -9.44
CA GLY A 42 36.44 48.24 -8.82
C GLY A 42 37.74 48.18 -8.04
N ALA A 43 38.83 48.47 -8.76
CA ALA A 43 39.91 49.38 -8.35
C ALA A 43 40.68 49.16 -7.02
N ALA A 44 42.00 49.01 -7.23
CA ALA A 44 43.05 49.70 -6.50
C ALA A 44 43.12 49.50 -4.97
N HIS A 45 43.98 48.58 -4.55
CA HIS A 45 44.65 48.70 -3.26
C HIS A 45 46.05 49.25 -3.48
N ALA A 46 46.21 50.51 -3.07
CA ALA A 46 47.48 51.17 -2.84
C ALA A 46 48.17 50.53 -1.62
N ASP A 47 49.48 50.40 -1.77
CA ASP A 47 50.44 50.01 -0.74
C ASP A 47 50.40 50.97 0.46
N ASP A 48 50.39 50.40 1.67
CA ASP A 48 50.79 51.09 2.89
C ASP A 48 51.73 50.16 3.69
N HIS A 49 52.66 50.79 4.40
CA HIS A 49 53.66 50.26 5.32
C HIS A 49 55.03 49.93 4.72
N GLY A 50 55.72 51.00 4.35
CA GLY A 50 57.12 51.14 4.74
C GLY A 50 57.24 51.44 6.23
N ALA A 51 58.23 50.82 6.89
CA ALA A 51 59.37 51.54 7.47
C ALA A 51 60.09 50.67 8.52
N GLY A 52 61.41 50.56 8.34
CA GLY A 52 62.32 50.31 9.45
C GLY A 52 63.30 49.18 9.21
N HIS A 53 64.37 49.44 8.46
CA HIS A 53 65.71 49.29 9.02
C HIS A 53 66.75 50.08 8.22
N ALA A 54 67.51 50.85 8.99
CA ALA A 54 68.72 51.60 8.64
C ALA A 54 69.81 50.65 8.09
N ASP A 55 70.86 51.07 7.37
CA ASP A 55 71.72 52.22 7.57
C ASP A 55 72.40 52.63 6.26
N ALA A 56 72.80 53.90 6.23
CA ALA A 56 73.57 54.51 5.16
C ALA A 56 75.00 53.97 5.09
N HIS A 57 75.42 53.51 3.91
CA HIS A 57 76.81 53.55 3.48
C HIS A 57 76.89 54.15 2.08
N GLY A 58 77.82 55.10 1.95
CA GLY A 58 77.87 56.08 0.88
C GLY A 58 78.48 55.59 -0.42
N GLY A 59 78.15 56.34 -1.47
CA GLY A 59 79.05 56.77 -2.54
C GLY A 59 79.76 55.69 -3.34
N GLY A 60 79.23 55.38 -4.52
CA GLY A 60 79.99 54.70 -5.56
C GLY A 60 79.11 54.28 -6.73
N HIS A 61 79.24 54.99 -7.85
CA HIS A 61 78.68 54.59 -9.14
C HIS A 61 79.05 53.15 -9.47
N HIS A 62 78.08 52.23 -9.46
CA HIS A 62 78.22 50.95 -10.16
C HIS A 62 76.88 50.62 -10.83
N GLY A 63 76.85 50.72 -12.16
CA GLY A 63 75.77 50.15 -12.96
C GLY A 63 75.62 48.65 -12.70
N PRO A 64 74.54 48.00 -13.19
CA PRO A 64 74.31 46.59 -12.94
C PRO A 64 75.57 45.80 -13.29
N ALA A 65 76.12 45.12 -12.28
CA ALA A 65 77.34 44.35 -12.45
C ALA A 65 77.17 43.34 -13.61
N PRO A 66 78.22 43.09 -14.42
CA PRO A 66 78.10 42.16 -15.53
C PRO A 66 77.70 40.78 -15.00
N MET A 67 76.69 40.18 -15.65
CA MET A 67 76.16 38.87 -15.31
C MET A 67 77.31 37.83 -15.32
N ASN A 68 77.44 37.02 -14.27
CA ASN A 68 78.47 35.99 -14.21
C ASN A 68 78.03 34.78 -15.07
N TRP A 69 78.51 34.74 -16.31
CA TRP A 69 78.14 33.69 -17.27
C TRP A 69 78.88 32.37 -17.02
N THR A 70 80.16 32.40 -16.63
CA THR A 70 81.03 31.21 -16.71
C THR A 70 82.03 31.04 -15.57
N ASP A 71 82.13 31.95 -14.60
CA ASP A 71 83.13 31.83 -13.53
C ASP A 71 82.58 31.01 -12.36
N LEU A 72 83.06 29.77 -12.24
CA LEU A 72 82.68 28.81 -11.20
C LEU A 72 83.51 28.98 -9.90
N SER A 73 84.55 29.83 -9.91
CA SER A 73 85.52 29.93 -8.82
C SER A 73 85.30 31.15 -7.91
N ASP A 74 84.43 32.09 -8.29
CA ASP A 74 84.00 33.20 -7.43
C ASP A 74 82.93 32.73 -6.43
N LYS A 75 83.32 32.69 -5.14
CA LYS A 75 82.49 32.17 -4.05
C LYS A 75 81.27 33.05 -3.74
N SER A 76 81.25 34.30 -4.22
CA SER A 76 80.18 35.27 -3.93
C SER A 76 79.03 35.26 -4.95
N ARG A 77 79.14 34.59 -6.11
CA ARG A 77 78.11 34.64 -7.18
C ARG A 77 77.93 33.32 -7.94
N PRO A 78 76.71 32.75 -8.01
CA PRO A 78 76.48 31.52 -8.75
C PRO A 78 76.57 31.75 -10.27
N ALA A 79 77.32 30.89 -10.97
CA ALA A 79 77.45 30.95 -12.43
C ALA A 79 76.10 30.63 -13.13
N PHE A 80 75.68 31.46 -14.08
CA PHE A 80 74.41 31.31 -14.80
C PHE A 80 74.31 29.96 -15.54
N ILE A 81 75.42 29.47 -16.09
CA ILE A 81 75.49 28.14 -16.72
C ILE A 81 75.18 27.02 -15.73
N ALA A 82 75.61 27.12 -14.47
CA ALA A 82 75.30 26.11 -13.46
C ALA A 82 73.80 26.08 -13.13
N LEU A 83 73.13 27.24 -13.12
CA LEU A 83 71.67 27.32 -13.01
C LEU A 83 70.97 26.73 -14.23
N LEU A 84 71.45 27.00 -15.44
CA LEU A 84 70.90 26.44 -16.68
C LEU A 84 71.02 24.92 -16.71
N ILE A 85 72.16 24.37 -16.29
CA ILE A 85 72.38 22.93 -16.18
C ILE A 85 71.46 22.35 -15.10
N ASN A 86 71.35 22.97 -13.94
CA ASN A 86 70.44 22.53 -12.87
C ASN A 86 68.97 22.53 -13.34
N PHE A 87 68.52 23.61 -13.98
CA PHE A 87 67.18 23.70 -14.56
C PHE A 87 66.97 22.64 -15.65
N GLY A 88 67.97 22.39 -16.50
CA GLY A 88 67.92 21.34 -17.53
C GLY A 88 67.79 19.93 -16.93
N VAL A 89 68.53 19.65 -15.85
CA VAL A 89 68.43 18.39 -15.10
C VAL A 89 67.04 18.26 -14.46
N LEU A 90 66.53 19.32 -13.82
CA LEU A 90 65.21 19.34 -13.19
C LEU A 90 64.08 19.18 -14.21
N ALA A 91 64.15 19.88 -15.35
CA ALA A 91 63.20 19.78 -16.44
C ALA A 91 63.19 18.38 -17.07
N THR A 92 64.36 17.76 -17.23
CA THR A 92 64.47 16.39 -17.73
C THR A 92 63.88 15.39 -16.73
N LEU A 93 64.12 15.57 -15.43
CA LEU A 93 63.52 14.74 -14.38
C LEU A 93 61.99 14.87 -14.35
N TYR A 94 61.48 16.10 -14.47
CA TYR A 94 60.04 16.36 -14.50
C TYR A 94 59.37 15.77 -15.75
N TYR A 95 60.00 15.93 -16.92
CA TYR A 95 59.47 15.37 -18.17
C TYR A 95 59.43 13.84 -18.15
N THR A 96 60.49 13.20 -17.63
CA THR A 96 60.59 11.74 -17.59
C THR A 96 59.61 11.09 -16.60
N ILE A 97 59.36 11.72 -15.45
CA ILE A 97 58.44 11.20 -14.43
C ILE A 97 56.99 11.62 -14.69
N GLY A 98 56.75 12.88 -15.08
CA GLY A 98 55.41 13.48 -15.15
C GLY A 98 54.60 13.11 -16.39
N LYS A 99 55.24 12.77 -17.52
CA LYS A 99 54.52 12.47 -18.77
C LYS A 99 53.57 11.26 -18.65
N LYS A 100 53.99 10.22 -17.93
CA LYS A 100 53.20 8.99 -17.75
C LYS A 100 51.90 9.21 -16.95
N PRO A 101 51.93 9.75 -15.71
CA PRO A 101 50.70 9.94 -14.92
C PRO A 101 49.74 10.96 -15.54
N VAL A 102 50.24 12.01 -16.21
CA VAL A 102 49.38 13.01 -16.86
C VAL A 102 48.60 12.41 -18.03
N VAL A 103 49.28 11.65 -18.90
CA VAL A 103 48.61 11.00 -20.06
C VAL A 103 47.63 9.93 -19.58
N GLU A 104 47.99 9.14 -18.58
CA GLU A 104 47.09 8.11 -18.03
C GLU A 104 45.85 8.75 -17.36
N GLY A 105 46.01 9.85 -16.61
CA GLY A 105 44.89 10.58 -16.01
C GLY A 105 43.92 11.14 -17.07
N LEU A 106 44.45 11.71 -18.16
CA LEU A 106 43.61 12.20 -19.26
C LEU A 106 42.92 11.06 -20.02
N LYS A 107 43.59 9.92 -20.21
CA LYS A 107 43.01 8.73 -20.82
C LYS A 107 41.89 8.14 -19.95
N GLN A 108 42.12 8.00 -18.64
CA GLN A 108 41.11 7.54 -17.70
C GLN A 108 39.91 8.48 -17.66
N ARG A 109 40.13 9.80 -17.68
CA ARG A 109 39.05 10.78 -17.76
C ARG A 109 38.23 10.62 -19.04
N ARG A 110 38.87 10.41 -20.19
CA ARG A 110 38.17 10.14 -21.46
C ARG A 110 37.33 8.87 -21.37
N VAL A 111 37.87 7.79 -20.80
CA VAL A 111 37.16 6.52 -20.63
C VAL A 111 35.96 6.69 -19.70
N ASN A 112 36.14 7.37 -18.56
CA ASN A 112 35.05 7.62 -17.61
C ASN A 112 33.95 8.46 -18.25
N ILE A 113 34.28 9.56 -18.94
CA ILE A 113 33.27 10.38 -19.63
C ILE A 113 32.53 9.57 -20.70
N GLY A 114 33.24 8.73 -21.46
CA GLY A 114 32.62 7.85 -22.45
C GLY A 114 31.63 6.87 -21.80
N LYS A 115 32.04 6.27 -20.68
CA LYS A 115 31.20 5.38 -19.88
C LYS A 115 29.98 6.11 -19.31
N ASP A 116 30.16 7.29 -18.73
CA ASP A 116 29.07 8.08 -18.15
C ASP A 116 28.04 8.46 -19.22
N ILE A 117 28.50 8.80 -20.44
CA ILE A 117 27.62 9.08 -21.58
C ILE A 117 26.86 7.82 -22.02
N GLU A 118 27.55 6.68 -22.11
CA GLU A 118 26.93 5.41 -22.47
C GLU A 118 25.88 4.97 -21.45
N ASP A 119 26.23 5.02 -20.15
CA ASP A 119 25.33 4.71 -19.04
C ASP A 119 24.12 5.66 -19.03
N ALA A 120 24.32 6.96 -19.21
CA ALA A 120 23.23 7.93 -19.31
C ALA A 120 22.31 7.65 -20.52
N SER A 121 22.89 7.30 -21.67
CA SER A 121 22.12 6.96 -22.87
C SER A 121 21.28 5.69 -22.68
N LYS A 122 21.83 4.69 -22.00
CA LYS A 122 21.14 3.45 -21.65
C LYS A 122 20.02 3.70 -20.65
N MET A 123 20.27 4.47 -19.59
CA MET A 123 19.25 4.85 -18.62
C MET A 123 18.09 5.60 -19.28
N LEU A 124 18.39 6.51 -20.22
CA LEU A 124 17.38 7.23 -20.98
C LEU A 124 16.57 6.29 -21.87
N ALA A 125 17.21 5.34 -22.57
CA ALA A 125 16.53 4.37 -23.40
C ALA A 125 15.58 3.48 -22.58
N GLU A 126 16.06 2.97 -21.44
CA GLU A 126 15.25 2.18 -20.50
C GLU A 126 14.08 3.00 -19.93
N ALA A 127 14.32 4.25 -19.54
CA ALA A 127 13.28 5.14 -19.03
C ALA A 127 12.19 5.40 -20.09
N LYS A 128 12.58 5.62 -21.35
CA LYS A 128 11.63 5.77 -22.47
C LYS A 128 10.84 4.49 -22.73
N GLU A 129 11.48 3.33 -22.67
CA GLU A 129 10.79 2.05 -22.84
C GLU A 129 9.78 1.82 -21.71
N ARG A 130 10.16 2.05 -20.46
CA ARG A 130 9.25 1.96 -19.30
C ARG A 130 8.10 2.95 -19.41
N ALA A 131 8.36 4.20 -19.78
CA ALA A 131 7.33 5.20 -20.00
C ALA A 131 6.33 4.78 -21.09
N LYS A 132 6.82 4.19 -22.19
CA LYS A 132 5.96 3.66 -23.26
C LYS A 132 5.11 2.49 -22.78
N LYS A 133 5.67 1.57 -21.99
CA LYS A 133 4.92 0.46 -21.39
C LYS A 133 3.84 0.98 -20.46
N TYR A 134 4.17 1.85 -19.51
CA TYR A 134 3.18 2.42 -18.59
C TYR A 134 2.09 3.22 -19.32
N GLN A 135 2.43 3.94 -20.39
CA GLN A 135 1.43 4.64 -21.18
C GLN A 135 0.50 3.67 -21.92
N ALA A 136 1.01 2.53 -22.41
CA ALA A 136 0.19 1.49 -23.01
C ALA A 136 -0.69 0.81 -21.96
N ASP A 137 -0.13 0.49 -20.79
CA ASP A 137 -0.86 -0.13 -19.68
C ASP A 137 -1.98 0.78 -19.18
N LEU A 138 -1.74 2.09 -19.06
CA LEU A 138 -2.77 3.07 -18.69
C LEU A 138 -3.91 3.14 -19.72
N LYS A 139 -3.59 3.13 -21.01
CA LYS A 139 -4.62 3.10 -22.07
C LYS A 139 -5.46 1.82 -22.02
N ASN A 140 -4.83 0.68 -21.75
CA ASN A 140 -5.54 -0.58 -21.58
C ASN A 140 -6.39 -0.57 -20.30
N ALA A 141 -5.86 -0.01 -19.20
CA ALA A 141 -6.59 0.09 -17.94
C ALA A 141 -7.89 0.89 -18.06
N ASP A 142 -7.90 1.99 -18.84
CA ASP A 142 -9.12 2.75 -19.09
C ASP A 142 -10.16 1.91 -19.88
N ALA A 143 -9.72 1.17 -20.90
CA ALA A 143 -10.59 0.29 -21.68
C ALA A 143 -11.13 -0.89 -20.84
N ASP A 144 -10.28 -1.48 -20.01
CA ASP A 144 -10.64 -2.54 -19.08
C ASP A 144 -11.62 -2.04 -18.03
N ALA A 145 -11.42 -0.81 -17.51
CA ALA A 145 -12.32 -0.19 -16.56
C ALA A 145 -13.71 0.07 -17.16
N GLU A 146 -13.79 0.58 -18.38
CA GLU A 146 -15.08 0.77 -19.08
C GLU A 146 -15.77 -0.58 -19.37
N THR A 147 -15.01 -1.60 -19.76
CA THR A 147 -15.53 -2.96 -19.95
C THR A 147 -16.06 -3.55 -18.64
N ALA A 148 -15.32 -3.38 -17.55
CA ALA A 148 -15.72 -3.83 -16.21
C ALA A 148 -16.98 -3.11 -15.73
N LYS A 149 -17.07 -1.78 -15.93
CA LYS A 149 -18.29 -1.01 -15.63
C LYS A 149 -19.49 -1.52 -16.43
N ALA A 150 -19.33 -1.73 -17.74
CA ALA A 150 -20.40 -2.25 -18.58
C ALA A 150 -20.87 -3.64 -18.11
N ALA A 151 -19.93 -4.53 -17.77
CA ALA A 151 -20.23 -5.85 -17.22
C ALA A 151 -20.97 -5.77 -15.87
N LEU A 152 -20.55 -4.88 -14.97
CA LEU A 152 -21.22 -4.65 -13.68
C LEU A 152 -22.64 -4.11 -13.85
N VAL A 153 -22.86 -3.18 -14.78
CA VAL A 153 -24.20 -2.66 -15.08
C VAL A 153 -25.09 -3.75 -15.67
N ALA A 154 -24.56 -4.57 -16.58
CA ALA A 154 -25.31 -5.69 -17.16
C ALA A 154 -25.66 -6.74 -16.10
N ALA A 155 -24.72 -7.12 -15.25
CA ALA A 155 -24.95 -8.04 -14.14
C ALA A 155 -25.97 -7.47 -13.13
N GLY A 156 -25.84 -6.18 -12.78
CA GLY A 156 -26.77 -5.51 -11.87
C GLY A 156 -28.19 -5.45 -12.41
N LYS A 157 -28.37 -5.19 -13.72
CA LYS A 157 -29.69 -5.25 -14.36
C LYS A 157 -30.27 -6.66 -14.34
N GLY A 158 -29.48 -7.67 -14.70
CA GLY A 158 -29.94 -9.06 -14.67
C GLY A 158 -30.34 -9.54 -13.27
N GLU A 159 -29.61 -9.12 -12.24
CA GLU A 159 -29.94 -9.44 -10.85
C GLU A 159 -31.18 -8.68 -10.37
N ALA A 160 -31.33 -7.40 -10.74
CA ALA A 160 -32.52 -6.62 -10.43
C ALA A 160 -33.79 -7.24 -11.05
N ASP A 161 -33.73 -7.66 -12.30
CA ASP A 161 -34.84 -8.32 -12.99
C ASP A 161 -35.19 -9.66 -12.31
N ARG A 162 -34.18 -10.44 -11.91
CA ARG A 162 -34.39 -11.68 -11.15
C ARG A 162 -35.03 -11.43 -9.79
N LEU A 163 -34.54 -10.44 -9.06
CA LEU A 163 -35.06 -10.07 -7.75
C LEU A 163 -36.51 -9.60 -7.85
N LEU A 164 -36.84 -8.84 -8.90
CA LEU A 164 -38.20 -8.38 -9.14
C LEU A 164 -39.15 -9.57 -9.36
N LEU A 165 -38.79 -10.51 -10.24
CA LEU A 165 -39.59 -11.69 -10.54
C LEU A 165 -39.79 -12.59 -9.30
N ASP A 166 -38.71 -12.82 -8.53
CA ASP A 166 -38.77 -13.60 -7.28
C ASP A 166 -39.61 -12.88 -6.20
N THR A 167 -39.53 -11.55 -6.14
CA THR A 167 -40.35 -10.74 -5.22
C THR A 167 -41.83 -10.78 -5.60
N GLU A 168 -42.16 -10.67 -6.88
CA GLU A 168 -43.54 -10.80 -7.39
C GLU A 168 -44.10 -12.18 -7.07
N GLU A 169 -43.34 -13.25 -7.34
CA GLU A 169 -43.76 -14.62 -7.05
C GLU A 169 -43.95 -14.86 -5.55
N ARG A 170 -43.10 -14.27 -4.69
CA ARG A 170 -43.27 -14.29 -3.23
C ARG A 170 -44.50 -13.50 -2.78
N ALA A 171 -44.74 -12.33 -3.36
CA ALA A 171 -45.91 -11.52 -3.03
C ALA A 171 -47.21 -12.25 -3.41
N GLU A 172 -47.25 -12.89 -4.58
CA GLU A 172 -48.39 -13.72 -4.97
C GLU A 172 -48.61 -14.92 -4.05
N ARG A 173 -47.54 -15.63 -3.68
CA ARG A 173 -47.63 -16.73 -2.70
C ARG A 173 -48.19 -16.24 -1.37
N MET A 174 -47.64 -15.14 -0.85
CA MET A 174 -48.09 -14.53 0.40
C MET A 174 -49.57 -14.15 0.34
N LYS A 175 -50.02 -13.58 -0.78
CA LYS A 175 -51.45 -13.25 -0.99
C LYS A 175 -52.32 -14.50 -0.95
N ARG A 176 -51.95 -15.56 -1.69
CA ARG A 176 -52.69 -16.84 -1.69
C ARG A 176 -52.74 -17.48 -0.31
N ASP A 177 -51.64 -17.43 0.44
CA ASP A 177 -51.61 -17.95 1.81
C ASP A 177 -52.48 -17.12 2.75
N ALA A 178 -52.45 -15.78 2.64
CA ALA A 178 -53.32 -14.90 3.42
C ALA A 178 -54.81 -15.15 3.10
N GLU A 179 -55.18 -15.28 1.83
CA GLU A 179 -56.55 -15.61 1.42
C GLU A 179 -57.01 -16.96 2.00
N ARG A 180 -56.14 -17.98 1.95
CA ARG A 180 -56.41 -19.30 2.53
C ARG A 180 -56.57 -19.23 4.06
N LEU A 181 -55.74 -18.45 4.75
CA LEU A 181 -55.83 -18.25 6.19
C LEU A 181 -57.13 -17.54 6.58
N VAL A 182 -57.49 -16.47 5.86
CA VAL A 182 -58.76 -15.76 6.09
C VAL A 182 -59.96 -16.69 5.89
N GLU A 183 -59.96 -17.52 4.84
CA GLU A 183 -61.02 -18.49 4.59
C GLU A 183 -61.10 -19.55 5.70
N GLN A 184 -59.96 -20.00 6.23
CA GLN A 184 -59.90 -20.93 7.36
C GLN A 184 -60.43 -20.28 8.65
N GLU A 185 -59.99 -19.06 8.98
CA GLU A 185 -60.47 -18.32 10.14
C GLU A 185 -61.96 -18.01 10.04
N LYS A 186 -62.45 -17.65 8.85
CA LYS A 186 -63.89 -17.41 8.64
C LYS A 186 -64.71 -18.66 8.91
N LYS A 187 -64.29 -19.82 8.40
CA LYS A 187 -64.97 -21.10 8.66
C LYS A 187 -64.95 -21.46 10.13
N GLN A 188 -63.82 -21.25 10.80
CA GLN A 188 -63.70 -21.48 12.24
C GLN A 188 -64.64 -20.56 13.02
N LEU A 189 -64.67 -19.27 12.69
CA LEU A 189 -65.53 -18.29 13.33
C LEU A 189 -67.02 -18.57 13.11
N GLU A 190 -67.41 -18.97 11.89
CA GLU A 190 -68.79 -19.38 11.60
C GLU A 190 -69.21 -20.59 12.45
N HIS A 191 -68.32 -21.57 12.61
CA HIS A 191 -68.57 -22.74 13.45
C HIS A 191 -68.67 -22.36 14.93
N ASP A 192 -67.77 -21.51 15.43
CA ASP A 192 -67.75 -21.10 16.83
C ASP A 192 -68.98 -20.25 17.18
N LEU A 193 -69.38 -19.33 16.30
CA LEU A 193 -70.63 -18.56 16.43
C LEU A 193 -71.87 -19.46 16.43
N LEU A 194 -71.89 -20.51 15.59
CA LEU A 194 -72.98 -21.48 15.57
C LEU A 194 -73.08 -22.22 16.90
N LEU A 195 -71.97 -22.69 17.44
CA LEU A 195 -71.93 -23.37 18.75
C LEU A 195 -72.42 -22.44 19.87
N GLU A 196 -71.92 -21.20 19.93
CA GLU A 196 -72.35 -20.21 20.93
C GLU A 196 -73.85 -19.92 20.82
N THR A 197 -74.37 -19.79 19.59
CA THR A 197 -75.80 -19.56 19.35
C THR A 197 -76.65 -20.75 19.80
N ILE A 198 -76.21 -21.98 19.52
CA ILE A 198 -76.89 -23.21 19.97
C ILE A 198 -76.91 -23.25 21.51
N GLU A 199 -75.78 -22.96 22.16
CA GLU A 199 -75.67 -22.94 23.62
C GLU A 199 -76.62 -21.91 24.25
N LEU A 200 -76.66 -20.68 23.71
CA LEU A 200 -77.60 -19.65 24.14
C LEU A 200 -79.06 -20.08 23.92
N ALA A 201 -79.39 -20.64 22.75
CA ALA A 201 -80.74 -21.08 22.43
C ALA A 201 -81.21 -22.20 23.36
N VAL A 202 -80.35 -23.19 23.65
CA VAL A 202 -80.64 -24.27 24.61
C VAL A 202 -80.82 -23.72 26.02
N THR A 203 -79.98 -22.77 26.42
CA THR A 203 -80.07 -22.13 27.74
C THR A 203 -81.38 -21.34 27.88
N GLN A 204 -81.77 -20.57 26.86
CA GLN A 204 -83.06 -19.86 26.87
C GLN A 204 -84.24 -20.82 26.83
N ALA A 205 -84.19 -21.86 26.00
CA ALA A 205 -85.23 -22.88 25.95
C ALA A 205 -85.40 -23.56 27.32
N HIS A 206 -84.29 -23.91 27.99
CA HIS A 206 -84.30 -24.45 29.35
C HIS A 206 -84.99 -23.49 30.34
N GLN A 207 -84.63 -22.21 30.33
CA GLN A 207 -85.25 -21.20 31.20
C GLN A 207 -86.75 -21.00 30.93
N VAL A 208 -87.19 -21.09 29.68
CA VAL A 208 -88.62 -21.02 29.32
C VAL A 208 -89.33 -22.27 29.81
N LEU A 209 -88.78 -23.46 29.54
CA LEU A 209 -89.37 -24.74 29.94
C LEU A 209 -89.51 -24.84 31.47
N GLU A 210 -88.51 -24.38 32.21
CA GLU A 210 -88.53 -24.31 33.69
C GLU A 210 -89.66 -23.41 34.21
N LYS A 211 -89.96 -22.30 33.52
CA LYS A 211 -91.02 -21.37 33.89
C LYS A 211 -92.42 -21.82 33.46
N SER A 212 -92.53 -22.62 32.40
CA SER A 212 -93.82 -22.99 31.79
C SER A 212 -94.26 -24.44 32.03
N ALA A 213 -93.41 -25.31 32.61
CA ALA A 213 -93.74 -26.71 32.84
C ALA A 213 -94.88 -26.88 33.86
N THR A 214 -95.88 -27.71 33.51
CA THR A 214 -97.01 -28.03 34.39
C THR A 214 -96.94 -29.47 34.93
N PRO A 215 -97.64 -29.78 36.04
CA PRO A 215 -97.70 -31.13 36.60
C PRO A 215 -98.20 -32.20 35.62
N GLU A 216 -99.12 -31.83 34.72
CA GLU A 216 -99.68 -32.71 33.70
C GLU A 216 -98.63 -33.09 32.64
N ASP A 217 -97.74 -32.16 32.27
CA ASP A 217 -96.65 -32.44 31.33
C ASP A 217 -95.63 -33.42 31.94
N HIS A 218 -95.32 -33.30 33.23
CA HIS A 218 -94.44 -34.26 33.93
C HIS A 218 -95.03 -35.68 33.94
N ALA A 219 -96.34 -35.81 34.20
CA ALA A 219 -97.02 -37.10 34.17
C ALA A 219 -97.08 -37.71 32.76
N ARG A 220 -97.30 -36.89 31.72
CA ARG A 220 -97.26 -37.33 30.32
C ARG A 220 -95.87 -37.84 29.94
N LEU A 221 -94.81 -37.10 30.24
CA LEU A 221 -93.42 -37.46 29.96
C LEU A 221 -93.01 -38.76 30.68
N ALA A 222 -93.44 -38.95 31.94
CA ALA A 222 -93.18 -40.18 32.67
C ALA A 222 -93.83 -41.40 32.01
N ASN A 223 -95.07 -41.26 31.52
CA ASN A 223 -95.78 -42.33 30.82
C ASN A 223 -95.17 -42.63 29.44
N GLU A 224 -94.73 -41.61 28.69
CA GLU A 224 -94.01 -41.79 27.42
C GLU A 224 -92.68 -42.52 27.62
N LEU A 225 -91.89 -42.14 28.64
CA LEU A 225 -90.65 -42.84 28.97
C LEU A 225 -90.90 -44.32 29.30
N LEU A 226 -91.93 -44.61 30.11
CA LEU A 226 -92.30 -45.99 30.44
C LEU A 226 -92.72 -46.78 29.19
N ALA A 227 -93.44 -46.16 28.25
CA ALA A 227 -93.83 -46.76 26.98
C ALA A 227 -92.63 -47.00 26.05
N GLU A 228 -91.67 -46.07 25.98
CA GLU A 228 -90.48 -46.20 25.15
C GLU A 228 -89.52 -47.29 25.70
N LEU A 229 -89.36 -47.34 27.03
CA LEU A 229 -88.63 -48.42 27.70
C LEU A 229 -89.30 -49.78 27.51
N ALA A 230 -90.62 -49.85 27.47
CA ALA A 230 -91.35 -51.08 27.15
C ALA A 230 -91.20 -51.49 25.68
N LYS A 231 -91.01 -50.54 24.77
CA LYS A 231 -90.83 -50.77 23.32
C LYS A 231 -89.40 -51.16 22.95
N LYS A 232 -88.39 -50.75 23.72
CA LYS A 232 -86.98 -51.13 23.52
C LYS A 232 -86.70 -52.48 24.20
N PRO A 233 -86.55 -53.60 23.45
CA PRO A 233 -86.34 -54.90 24.06
C PRO A 233 -85.05 -54.89 24.89
N ALA A 234 -85.15 -55.39 26.13
CA ALA A 234 -84.02 -55.59 27.01
C ALA A 234 -82.94 -56.39 26.28
N ALA A 235 -81.77 -55.77 26.07
CA ALA A 235 -80.60 -56.48 25.55
C ALA A 235 -80.32 -57.70 26.44
N PRO A 236 -79.95 -58.86 25.86
CA PRO A 236 -79.78 -60.09 26.62
C PRO A 236 -78.66 -59.90 27.63
N ARG A 237 -78.97 -60.20 28.90
CA ARG A 237 -77.98 -60.26 29.98
C ARG A 237 -76.96 -61.33 29.59
N VAL A 238 -75.73 -60.91 29.28
CA VAL A 238 -74.60 -61.81 29.07
C VAL A 238 -74.38 -62.54 30.39
N GLY A 239 -74.87 -63.78 30.43
CA GLY A 239 -74.61 -64.73 31.50
C GLY A 239 -73.12 -65.00 31.61
N ALA A 240 -72.67 -65.14 32.85
CA ALA A 240 -71.38 -65.67 33.22
C ALA A 240 -71.07 -66.95 32.41
N GLN A 241 -69.99 -66.92 31.63
CA GLN A 241 -69.25 -68.10 31.23
C GLN A 241 -67.79 -67.92 31.63
N THR A 242 -67.51 -68.38 32.84
CA THR A 242 -66.24 -68.97 33.22
C THR A 242 -66.07 -70.28 32.44
N SER A 243 -65.15 -70.35 31.47
CA SER A 243 -64.45 -71.59 31.06
C SER A 243 -63.28 -71.21 30.14
N THR A 244 -62.05 -71.26 30.67
CA THR A 244 -61.04 -72.31 30.41
C THR A 244 -60.34 -72.18 29.04
N ALA A 245 -59.02 -71.92 29.10
CA ALA A 245 -58.03 -71.83 28.00
C ALA A 245 -57.86 -73.16 27.21
N PRO A 246 -56.81 -73.39 26.36
CA PRO A 246 -55.82 -72.54 25.68
C PRO A 246 -55.62 -72.90 24.17
N GLN A 247 -54.88 -72.07 23.39
CA GLN A 247 -54.00 -72.43 22.24
C GLN A 247 -53.51 -71.12 21.56
N ALA A 248 -52.22 -70.77 21.58
CA ALA A 248 -51.07 -71.34 20.86
C ALA A 248 -51.04 -70.99 19.34
N GLY A 249 -49.95 -70.32 18.93
CA GLY A 249 -49.61 -69.93 17.55
C GLY A 249 -49.63 -68.40 17.41
N GLY A 250 -48.55 -67.66 17.16
CA GLY A 250 -47.27 -68.00 16.54
C GLY A 250 -47.01 -66.96 15.45
N VAL A 251 -45.90 -66.20 15.61
CA VAL A 251 -45.09 -65.54 14.56
C VAL A 251 -45.79 -64.69 13.48
N ALA A 252 -45.61 -63.36 13.56
CA ALA A 252 -44.70 -62.59 12.70
C ALA A 252 -44.64 -61.13 13.19
#